data_AF-A0A7W0RCR4-F1
#
_entry.id   AF-A0A7W0RCR4-F1
#
_cell.length_a   1.000
_cell.length_b   1.000
_cell.length_c   1.000
_cell.angle_alpha   90.00
_cell.angle_beta   90.00
_cell.angle_gamma   90.00
#
_symmetry.space_group_name_H-M   'P 1'
#
loop_
_entity.id
_entity.type
_entity.pdbx_description
1 polymer ?
#
loop_
_entity_poly.entity_id
_entity_poly.type
_entity_poly.pdbx_seq_one_letter_code
_entity_poly.pdbx_strand_id
1 'polypeptide(L)' 'LFESADREGEQYTLEVRTSNAPAIAMYERFGFRSAGVRRGYYHDNKEDALIMWRTARGRQPA' A
#
# COMPACT_ATOMS: atom_id res chain seq x y z
N LEU A 1 0.00 13.84 4.28
CA LEU A 1 -0.25 12.62 5.10
C LEU A 1 0.99 11.73 5.18
N PHE A 2 1.58 11.31 4.05
CA PHE A 2 2.82 10.51 4.08
C PHE A 2 4.12 11.34 4.04
N GLU A 3 4.12 12.47 3.31
CA GLU A 3 5.29 13.35 3.19
C GLU A 3 5.81 13.94 4.51
N SER A 4 4.99 13.97 5.56
CA SER A 4 5.34 14.56 6.86
C SER A 4 6.03 13.56 7.81
N ALA A 5 5.89 12.25 7.54
CA ALA A 5 6.40 11.17 8.37
C ALA A 5 7.50 10.34 7.68
N ASP A 6 7.64 10.47 6.35
CA ASP A 6 8.60 9.72 5.55
C ASP A 6 10.04 10.02 5.99
N ARG A 7 10.72 9.00 6.51
CA ARG A 7 12.18 8.97 6.58
C ARG A 7 12.72 8.29 5.31
N GLU A 8 13.83 8.79 4.81
CA GLU A 8 14.43 8.23 3.59
C GLU A 8 14.72 6.74 3.75
N GLY A 9 14.24 5.94 2.78
CA GLY A 9 14.44 4.49 2.77
C GLY A 9 13.48 3.71 3.67
N GLU A 10 12.58 4.37 4.41
CA GLU A 10 11.59 3.70 5.23
C GLU A 10 10.59 2.93 4.37
N GLN A 11 10.24 1.72 4.80
CA GLN A 11 9.32 0.84 4.07
C GLN A 11 7.99 0.77 4.79
N TYR A 12 6.91 0.89 4.01
CA TYR A 12 5.55 0.73 4.50
C TYR A 12 4.87 -0.38 3.72
N THR A 13 4.07 -1.17 4.44
CA THR A 13 3.24 -2.22 3.86
C THR A 13 1.80 -2.03 4.29
N LEU A 14 0.87 -2.48 3.45
CA LEU A 14 -0.55 -2.56 3.76
C LEU A 14 -1.19 -3.74 3.06
N GLU A 15 -2.32 -4.17 3.60
CA GLU A 15 -3.24 -5.10 2.97
C GLU A 15 -4.56 -4.39 2.64
N VAL A 16 -5.02 -4.53 1.39
CA VAL A 16 -6.28 -3.97 0.91
C VAL A 16 -7.11 -5.04 0.22
N ARG A 17 -8.43 -5.02 0.42
CA ARG A 17 -9.39 -5.87 -0.31
C ARG A 17 -9.19 -5.75 -1.82
N THR A 18 -9.12 -6.88 -2.52
CA THR A 18 -8.94 -6.88 -3.98
C THR A 18 -10.10 -6.21 -4.72
N SER A 19 -11.32 -6.19 -4.14
CA SER A 19 -12.46 -5.47 -4.71
C SER A 19 -12.42 -3.95 -4.51
N ASN A 20 -11.57 -3.42 -3.62
CA ASN A 20 -11.55 -2.00 -3.29
C ASN A 20 -10.65 -1.21 -4.26
N ALA A 21 -11.06 -1.18 -5.53
CA ALA A 21 -10.35 -0.48 -6.61
C ALA A 21 -10.06 1.01 -6.30
N PRO A 22 -10.98 1.79 -5.68
CA PRO A 22 -10.69 3.18 -5.31
C PRO A 22 -9.52 3.32 -4.31
N ALA A 23 -9.47 2.46 -3.29
CA ALA A 23 -8.38 2.48 -2.32
C ALA A 23 -7.05 2.04 -2.95
N ILE A 24 -7.07 1.00 -3.78
CA ILE A 24 -5.88 0.54 -4.52
C ILE A 24 -5.32 1.68 -5.36
N ALA A 25 -6.15 2.34 -6.18
CA ALA A 25 -5.72 3.47 -7.00
C ALA A 25 -5.18 4.64 -6.16
N MET A 26 -5.78 4.91 -5.00
CA MET A 26 -5.26 5.90 -4.05
C MET A 26 -3.85 5.53 -3.56
N TYR A 27 -3.63 4.28 -3.14
CA TYR A 27 -2.32 3.83 -2.66
C TYR A 27 -1.26 3.85 -3.77
N GLU A 28 -1.62 3.47 -4.99
CA GLU A 28 -0.71 3.55 -6.15
C GLU A 28 -0.25 4.99 -6.40
N ARG A 29 -1.14 5.98 -6.27
CA ARG A 29 -0.79 7.41 -6.37
C ARG A 29 0.17 7.86 -5.26
N PHE A 30 0.14 7.23 -4.11
CA PHE A 30 1.09 7.46 -3.01
C PHE A 30 2.36 6.59 -3.11
N GLY A 31 2.59 5.94 -4.25
CA GLY A 31 3.82 5.20 -4.53
C GLY A 31 3.84 3.77 -4.02
N PHE A 32 2.72 3.24 -3.52
CA PHE A 32 2.60 1.81 -3.24
C PHE A 32 2.53 0.99 -4.51
N ARG A 33 3.08 -0.23 -4.45
CA ARG A 33 3.07 -1.22 -5.53
C ARG A 33 2.62 -2.57 -4.99
N SER A 34 1.86 -3.32 -5.77
CA SER A 34 1.46 -4.68 -5.42
C SER A 34 2.67 -5.60 -5.28
N ALA A 35 2.74 -6.37 -4.19
CA ALA A 35 3.80 -7.34 -3.94
C ALA A 35 3.30 -8.79 -3.82
N GLY A 36 2.00 -9.00 -3.67
CA GLY A 36 1.41 -10.34 -3.58
C GLY A 36 -0.05 -10.33 -3.17
N VAL A 37 -0.65 -11.51 -3.10
CA VAL A 37 -2.06 -11.70 -2.72
C VAL A 37 -2.15 -12.76 -1.62
N ARG A 38 -2.88 -12.45 -0.55
CA ARG A 38 -3.26 -13.39 0.51
C ARG A 38 -4.67 -13.87 0.24
N ARG A 39 -4.80 -15.15 -0.12
CA ARG A 39 -6.10 -15.74 -0.43
C ARG A 39 -6.97 -15.86 0.82
N GLY A 40 -8.24 -15.47 0.72
CA GLY A 40 -9.21 -15.61 1.80
C GLY A 40 -8.84 -14.89 3.10
N TYR A 41 -8.09 -13.80 3.01
CA TYR A 41 -7.54 -13.08 4.17
C TYR A 41 -8.61 -12.43 5.03
N TYR A 42 -9.63 -11.80 4.42
CA TYR A 42 -10.71 -11.18 5.17
C TYR A 42 -11.72 -12.24 5.63
N HIS A 43 -11.95 -12.31 6.94
CA HIS A 43 -12.71 -13.40 7.57
C HIS A 43 -14.20 -13.37 7.27
N ASP A 44 -14.76 -12.20 7.01
CA ASP A 44 -16.19 -11.96 6.83
C ASP A 44 -16.74 -12.57 5.53
N ASN A 45 -16.01 -12.43 4.43
CA ASN A 45 -16.44 -12.88 3.10
C ASN A 45 -15.41 -13.76 2.37
N LYS A 46 -14.33 -14.17 3.05
CA LYS A 46 -13.20 -14.91 2.45
C LYS A 46 -12.62 -14.20 1.23
N GLU A 47 -12.65 -12.88 1.23
CA GLU A 47 -12.05 -12.09 0.17
C GLU A 47 -10.53 -12.04 0.32
N ASP A 48 -9.88 -11.99 -0.84
CA ASP A 48 -8.44 -11.88 -0.96
C ASP A 48 -7.96 -10.48 -0.55
N ALA A 49 -6.76 -10.43 0.02
CA ALA A 49 -6.06 -9.17 0.25
C ALA A 49 -4.89 -9.01 -0.71
N LEU A 50 -4.84 -7.87 -1.38
CA LEU A 50 -3.66 -7.40 -2.09
C LEU A 50 -2.68 -6.79 -1.09
N ILE A 51 -1.48 -7.35 -1.02
CA ILE A 51 -0.37 -6.76 -0.27
C ILE A 51 0.27 -5.70 -1.15
N MET A 52 0.44 -4.49 -0.62
CA MET A 52 1.12 -3.40 -1.29
C MET A 52 2.26 -2.85 -0.45
N TRP A 53 3.39 -2.53 -1.09
CA TRP A 53 4.57 -1.96 -0.45
C TRP A 53 4.94 -0.63 -1.08
N ARG A 54 5.44 0.30 -0.25
CA ARG A 54 6.19 1.46 -0.74
C ARG A 54 7.47 1.64 0.04
N THR A 55 8.49 2.17 -0.63
CA THR A 55 9.67 2.73 0.02
C THR A 55 9.58 4.24 -0.09
N ALA A 56 9.62 4.94 1.05
CA ALA A 56 9.68 6.39 1.08
C ALA A 56 10.94 6.86 0.37
N ARG A 57 10.77 7.72 -0.63
CA ARG A 57 11.88 8.49 -1.17
C ARG A 57 12.10 9.64 -0.20
N GLY A 58 13.34 9.79 0.27
CA GLY A 58 13.71 10.99 1.04
C GLY A 58 13.28 12.24 0.29
N ARG A 59 12.91 13.29 1.01
CA ARG A 59 12.57 14.58 0.41
C ARG A 59 13.75 15.03 -0.46
N GLN A 60 13.59 14.98 -1.77
CA GLN A 60 14.56 15.60 -2.68
C GLN A 60 14.55 17.11 -2.39
N PRO A 61 15.67 17.72 -1.98
CA PRO A 61 15.72 19.17 -1.93
C PRO A 61 15.57 19.71 -3.35
N ALA A 62 14.74 20.73 -3.49
CA ALA A 62 14.62 21.52 -4.71
C ALA A 62 15.91 22.28 -5.03
#